data_AF-B3NTW7-F1
#
_entry.id   AF-B3NTW7-F1
#
_cell.length_a   1.000
_cell.length_b   1.000
_cell.length_c   1.000
_cell.angle_alpha   90.00
_cell.angle_beta   90.00
_cell.angle_gamma   90.00
#
_symmetry.space_group_name_H-M   'P 1'
#
loop_
_entity.id
_entity.type
_entity.pdbx_description
1 polymer ?
#
loop_
_entity_poly.entity_id
_entity_poly.type
_entity_poly.pdbx_seq_one_letter_code
_entity_poly.pdbx_strand_id
1 'polypeptide(L)'
;MSRSEASEAVEPNARKLWIHCNSCCVLFCDKQHAFFLLACHHVFCERCIKVSAGRTPSDAPIFECPTCRRSVRGRQVNNSMPNHFKQLFHPEPFTVGNDFVETFQRGNHRHFDKYKERKEMEMEKLCKDIEVAKSVCQKRFLEAQMLRVERKKLMQRSRYIKAEVANRKAEMHRIAQASRNRSLTSQAPSSVQSSVRGRSRGRGTSHSSTQRRLKDSRDSFRSSSAKRKQITSFIHPPNHSFDL
;
A
#
# COMPACT_ATOMS: atom_id res chain seq x y z
N MET A 1 -55.29 -18.62 49.86
CA MET A 1 -55.47 -17.64 48.77
C MET A 1 -54.13 -17.44 48.08
N SER A 2 -53.91 -18.21 47.03
CA SER A 2 -52.64 -18.26 46.30
C SER A 2 -52.61 -17.12 45.28
N ARG A 3 -51.63 -16.22 45.42
CA ARG A 3 -51.39 -15.15 44.47
C ARG A 3 -50.93 -15.76 43.15
N SER A 4 -51.68 -15.47 42.09
CA SER A 4 -51.35 -15.79 40.71
C SER A 4 -49.98 -15.22 40.35
N GLU A 5 -49.06 -16.08 39.94
CA GLU A 5 -47.81 -15.71 39.30
C GLU A 5 -48.15 -15.04 37.98
N ALA A 6 -47.94 -13.73 37.91
CA ALA A 6 -47.93 -13.00 36.66
C ALA A 6 -46.78 -13.56 35.80
N SER A 7 -47.12 -14.03 34.61
CA SER A 7 -46.16 -14.36 33.57
C SER A 7 -45.32 -13.13 33.26
N GLU A 8 -44.10 -13.07 33.81
CA GLU A 8 -43.08 -12.14 33.31
C GLU A 8 -42.85 -12.47 31.84
N ALA A 9 -43.39 -11.63 30.96
CA ALA A 9 -43.01 -11.58 29.57
C ALA A 9 -41.50 -11.30 29.56
N VAL A 10 -40.69 -12.34 29.32
CA VAL A 10 -39.25 -12.23 29.16
C VAL A 10 -39.01 -11.29 27.98
N GLU A 11 -38.76 -10.00 28.27
CA GLU A 11 -38.49 -9.00 27.26
C GLU A 11 -37.29 -9.49 26.42
N PRO A 12 -37.42 -9.60 25.10
CA PRO A 12 -36.38 -10.15 24.25
C PRO A 12 -35.12 -9.29 24.39
N ASN A 13 -34.08 -9.90 24.93
CA ASN A 13 -32.82 -9.24 25.22
C ASN A 13 -32.21 -8.69 23.91
N ALA A 14 -32.08 -7.37 23.79
CA ALA A 14 -31.72 -6.67 22.56
C ALA A 14 -30.43 -7.15 21.87
N ARG A 15 -29.54 -7.84 22.62
CA ARG A 15 -28.32 -8.47 22.09
C ARG A 15 -28.58 -9.65 21.14
N LYS A 16 -29.80 -10.20 21.13
CA LYS A 16 -30.21 -11.33 20.27
C LYS A 16 -30.91 -10.88 18.97
N LEU A 17 -31.06 -9.57 18.76
CA LEU A 17 -31.79 -9.04 17.61
C LEU A 17 -30.90 -9.02 16.36
N TRP A 18 -31.33 -9.70 15.30
CA TRP A 18 -30.67 -9.79 13.98
C TRP A 18 -30.82 -8.51 13.13
N ILE A 19 -31.01 -7.36 13.78
CA ILE A 19 -31.27 -6.07 13.13
C ILE A 19 -29.97 -5.52 12.56
N HIS A 20 -30.01 -5.08 11.30
CA HIS A 20 -28.88 -4.47 10.62
C HIS A 20 -29.32 -3.30 9.75
N CYS A 21 -28.37 -2.45 9.38
CA CYS A 21 -28.63 -1.32 8.49
C CYS A 21 -28.77 -1.81 7.03
N ASN A 22 -29.87 -1.45 6.35
CA ASN A 22 -30.10 -1.76 4.93
C ASN A 22 -29.12 -1.08 3.95
N SER A 23 -28.18 -0.26 4.45
CA SER A 23 -27.13 0.34 3.62
C SER A 23 -25.74 -0.22 3.94
N CYS A 24 -25.26 -0.07 5.17
CA CYS A 24 -23.90 -0.50 5.55
C CYS A 24 -23.82 -1.86 6.22
N CYS A 25 -24.96 -2.51 6.50
CA CYS A 25 -25.06 -3.82 7.17
C CYS A 25 -24.39 -3.90 8.56
N VAL A 26 -24.08 -2.77 9.21
CA VAL A 26 -23.73 -2.74 10.64
C VAL A 26 -24.88 -3.30 11.46
N LEU A 27 -24.55 -4.11 12.47
CA LEU A 27 -25.50 -4.77 13.34
C LEU A 27 -25.92 -3.85 14.49
N PHE A 28 -27.19 -3.93 14.87
CA PHE A 28 -27.73 -3.20 16.02
C PHE A 28 -27.08 -3.64 17.34
N CYS A 29 -26.71 -4.92 17.45
CA CYS A 29 -26.11 -5.48 18.66
C CYS A 29 -24.74 -4.87 19.00
N ASP A 30 -24.05 -4.27 18.03
CA ASP A 30 -22.77 -3.58 18.24
C ASP A 30 -22.94 -2.29 19.05
N LYS A 31 -24.18 -1.77 19.17
CA LYS A 31 -24.55 -0.56 19.94
C LYS A 31 -23.74 0.70 19.61
N GLN A 32 -23.07 0.74 18.46
CA GLN A 32 -22.24 1.89 18.07
C GLN A 32 -23.05 3.08 17.58
N HIS A 33 -24.25 2.83 17.05
CA HIS A 33 -25.06 3.85 16.38
C HIS A 33 -26.53 3.69 16.75
N ALA A 34 -27.29 4.79 16.72
CA ALA A 34 -28.74 4.72 16.72
C ALA A 34 -29.25 4.13 15.40
N PHE A 35 -30.36 3.40 15.46
CA PHE A 35 -31.03 2.83 14.30
C PHE A 35 -32.43 3.42 14.18
N PHE A 36 -32.90 3.56 12.95
CA PHE A 36 -34.20 4.13 12.63
C PHE A 36 -34.97 3.18 11.73
N LEU A 37 -36.18 2.81 12.15
CA LEU A 37 -37.17 2.13 11.32
C LEU A 37 -38.01 3.20 10.61
N LEU A 38 -37.99 3.19 9.28
CA LEU A 38 -38.76 4.12 8.46
C LEU A 38 -40.18 3.62 8.19
N ALA A 39 -41.10 4.53 7.85
CA ALA A 39 -42.48 4.16 7.48
C ALA A 39 -42.56 3.30 6.20
N CYS A 40 -41.50 3.29 5.39
CA CYS A 40 -41.36 2.34 4.27
C CYS A 40 -40.78 0.97 4.70
N HIS A 41 -40.64 0.71 6.00
CA HIS A 41 -40.11 -0.52 6.59
C HIS A 41 -38.66 -0.85 6.19
N HIS A 42 -37.85 0.17 5.92
CA HIS A 42 -36.40 0.00 5.82
C HIS A 42 -35.75 0.49 7.12
N VAL A 43 -34.67 -0.16 7.52
CA VAL A 43 -33.92 0.11 8.74
C VAL A 43 -32.56 0.68 8.39
N PHE A 44 -32.19 1.82 8.97
CA PHE A 44 -30.87 2.42 8.76
C PHE A 44 -30.23 2.85 10.06
N CYS A 45 -28.91 2.79 10.13
CA CYS A 45 -28.17 3.46 11.18
C CYS A 45 -28.11 4.97 10.92
N GLU A 46 -27.87 5.73 11.98
CA GLU A 46 -27.72 7.20 11.97
C GLU A 46 -26.75 7.70 10.90
N ARG A 47 -25.66 6.97 10.63
CA ARG A 47 -24.65 7.36 9.63
C ARG A 47 -25.14 7.25 8.19
N CYS A 48 -26.07 6.33 7.92
CA CYS A 48 -26.50 6.00 6.57
C CYS A 48 -27.77 6.75 6.15
N ILE A 49 -28.46 7.36 7.12
CA ILE A 49 -29.73 8.02 6.87
C ILE A 49 -29.59 9.52 6.88
N LYS A 50 -30.19 10.18 5.88
CA LYS A 50 -30.25 11.64 5.84
C LYS A 50 -31.50 12.11 6.55
N VAL A 51 -31.33 13.01 7.51
CA VAL A 51 -32.42 13.64 8.24
C VAL A 51 -32.63 15.04 7.70
N SER A 52 -33.87 15.34 7.32
CA SER A 52 -34.30 16.71 7.05
C SER A 52 -35.07 17.20 8.27
N ALA A 53 -34.67 18.36 8.80
CA ALA A 53 -35.44 19.04 9.83
C ALA A 53 -36.84 19.35 9.29
N GLY A 54 -37.86 19.18 10.12
CA GLY A 54 -39.21 19.63 9.79
C GLY A 54 -39.26 21.15 9.63
N ARG A 55 -40.39 21.66 9.12
CA ARG A 55 -40.56 23.11 8.91
C ARG A 55 -40.61 23.87 10.24
N THR A 56 -41.04 23.19 11.30
CA THR A 56 -41.07 23.71 12.67
C THR A 56 -40.27 22.80 13.62
N PRO A 57 -39.73 23.33 14.74
CA PRO A 57 -39.04 22.51 15.75
C PRO A 57 -39.90 21.42 16.40
N SER A 58 -41.23 21.53 16.28
CA SER A 58 -42.20 20.55 16.80
C SER A 58 -42.54 19.44 15.79
N ASP A 59 -42.12 19.59 14.53
CA ASP A 59 -42.40 18.60 13.51
C ASP A 59 -41.56 17.34 13.72
N ALA A 60 -42.19 16.18 13.52
CA ALA A 60 -41.48 14.91 13.52
C ALA A 60 -40.40 14.90 12.41
N PRO A 61 -39.21 14.34 12.69
CA PRO A 61 -38.12 14.30 11.70
C PRO A 61 -38.55 13.52 10.44
N ILE A 62 -38.20 14.07 9.29
CA ILE A 62 -38.41 13.44 7.98
C ILE A 62 -37.08 12.87 7.52
N PHE A 63 -37.09 11.61 7.15
CA PHE A 63 -35.91 10.89 6.68
C PHE A 63 -36.03 10.61 5.19
N GLU A 64 -34.94 10.78 4.47
CA GLU A 64 -34.84 10.32 3.08
C GLU A 64 -34.36 8.87 3.08
N CYS A 65 -35.19 7.94 2.59
CA CYS A 65 -34.82 6.53 2.55
C CYS A 65 -33.83 6.25 1.40
N PRO A 66 -32.60 5.77 1.67
CA PRO A 66 -31.63 5.44 0.62
C PRO A 66 -32.09 4.32 -0.34
N THR A 67 -32.95 3.41 0.13
CA THR A 67 -33.40 2.25 -0.66
C THR A 67 -34.52 2.60 -1.63
N CYS A 68 -35.57 3.31 -1.17
CA CYS A 68 -36.72 3.63 -2.01
C CYS A 68 -36.80 5.12 -2.44
N ARG A 69 -35.86 5.95 -1.98
CA ARG A 69 -35.76 7.40 -2.28
C ARG A 69 -37.00 8.21 -1.89
N ARG A 70 -37.82 7.71 -0.96
CA ARG A 70 -38.99 8.41 -0.44
C ARG A 70 -38.61 9.17 0.83
N SER A 71 -39.12 10.39 0.96
CA SER A 71 -39.10 11.16 2.20
C SER A 71 -40.23 10.66 3.11
N VAL A 72 -39.87 10.02 4.21
CA VAL A 72 -40.81 9.33 5.10
C VAL A 72 -40.48 9.63 6.55
N ARG A 73 -41.49 9.53 7.43
CA ARG A 73 -41.25 9.55 8.87
C ARG A 73 -40.53 8.29 9.30
N GLY A 74 -39.80 8.38 10.41
CA GLY A 74 -39.10 7.25 11.00
C GLY A 74 -39.19 7.29 12.51
N ARG A 75 -38.89 6.17 13.14
CA ARG A 75 -38.80 6.03 14.60
C ARG A 75 -37.47 5.38 14.95
N GLN A 76 -36.87 5.83 16.04
CA GLN A 76 -35.68 5.18 16.55
C GLN A 76 -36.03 3.78 17.06
N VAL A 77 -35.21 2.79 16.69
CA VAL A 77 -35.33 1.41 17.15
C VAL A 77 -34.82 1.35 18.60
N ASN A 78 -35.75 1.22 19.55
CA ASN A 78 -35.47 1.12 20.98
C ASN A 78 -36.65 0.46 21.72
N ASN A 79 -36.52 0.28 23.04
CA ASN A 79 -37.57 -0.35 23.86
C ASN A 79 -38.80 0.54 24.07
N SER A 80 -38.75 1.83 23.73
CA SER A 80 -39.91 2.74 23.81
C SER A 80 -40.82 2.67 22.57
N MET A 81 -40.47 1.87 21.56
CA MET A 81 -41.32 1.69 20.38
C MET A 81 -42.66 1.02 20.72
N PRO A 82 -43.74 1.36 20.01
CA PRO A 82 -45.01 0.64 20.12
C PRO A 82 -44.87 -0.86 19.84
N ASN A 83 -45.67 -1.68 20.53
CA ASN A 83 -45.60 -3.14 20.45
C ASN A 83 -45.74 -3.69 19.03
N HIS A 84 -46.60 -3.11 18.18
CA HIS A 84 -46.75 -3.55 16.79
C HIS A 84 -45.48 -3.38 15.96
N PHE A 85 -44.64 -2.38 16.25
CA PHE A 85 -43.32 -2.24 15.61
C PHE A 85 -42.27 -3.15 16.26
N LYS A 86 -42.33 -3.37 17.58
CA LYS A 86 -41.45 -4.34 18.26
C LYS A 86 -41.62 -5.76 17.70
N GLN A 87 -42.85 -6.15 17.35
CA GLN A 87 -43.15 -7.45 16.75
C GLN A 87 -42.40 -7.70 15.42
N LEU A 88 -42.09 -6.66 14.65
CA LEU A 88 -41.27 -6.79 13.42
C LEU A 88 -39.89 -7.38 13.70
N PHE A 89 -39.39 -7.19 14.93
CA PHE A 89 -38.08 -7.64 15.37
C PHE A 89 -38.16 -8.83 16.33
N HIS A 90 -39.30 -9.53 16.38
CA HIS A 90 -39.44 -10.72 17.21
C HIS A 90 -38.41 -11.80 16.78
N PRO A 91 -37.65 -12.41 17.70
CA PRO A 91 -36.65 -13.42 17.34
C PRO A 91 -37.26 -14.68 16.71
N GLU A 92 -38.52 -14.96 17.03
CA GLU A 92 -39.28 -16.08 16.48
C GLU A 92 -40.51 -15.52 15.73
N PRO A 93 -40.38 -15.08 14.46
CA PRO A 93 -41.50 -14.44 13.74
C PRO A 93 -42.71 -15.36 13.53
N PHE A 94 -42.45 -16.66 13.38
CA PHE A 94 -43.45 -17.69 13.10
C PHE A 94 -44.43 -17.91 14.26
N THR A 95 -44.05 -17.54 15.50
CA THR A 95 -44.94 -17.65 16.66
C THR A 95 -45.94 -16.49 16.76
N VAL A 96 -45.70 -15.40 16.02
CA VAL A 96 -46.53 -14.19 16.06
C VAL A 96 -47.77 -14.31 15.16
N GLY A 97 -47.79 -15.26 14.21
CA GLY A 97 -48.92 -15.48 13.30
C GLY A 97 -49.19 -14.31 12.35
N ASN A 98 -48.17 -13.55 11.97
CA ASN A 98 -48.29 -12.36 11.15
C ASN A 98 -47.40 -12.43 9.90
N ASP A 99 -48.01 -12.68 8.74
CA ASP A 99 -47.33 -12.80 7.44
C ASP A 99 -46.49 -11.57 7.07
N PHE A 100 -46.91 -10.38 7.51
CA PHE A 100 -46.17 -9.14 7.26
C PHE A 100 -44.84 -9.13 8.01
N VAL A 101 -44.84 -9.57 9.27
CA VAL A 101 -43.61 -9.71 10.07
C VAL A 101 -42.68 -10.69 9.36
N GLU A 102 -43.14 -11.88 9.00
CA GLU A 102 -42.31 -12.86 8.30
C GLU A 102 -41.72 -12.33 6.99
N THR A 103 -42.53 -11.63 6.20
CA THR A 103 -42.08 -11.04 4.93
C THR A 103 -41.02 -9.97 5.15
N PHE A 104 -41.21 -9.10 6.15
CA PHE A 104 -40.25 -8.08 6.53
C PHE A 104 -38.91 -8.71 6.97
N GLN A 105 -38.96 -9.71 7.84
CA GLN A 105 -37.75 -10.37 8.35
C GLN A 105 -37.01 -11.11 7.24
N ARG A 106 -37.73 -11.89 6.43
CA ARG A 106 -37.17 -12.61 5.27
C ARG A 106 -36.54 -11.66 4.27
N GLY A 107 -37.16 -10.51 4.00
CA GLY A 107 -36.61 -9.47 3.13
C GLY A 107 -35.29 -8.91 3.64
N ASN A 108 -35.22 -8.62 4.94
CA ASN A 108 -33.99 -8.17 5.58
C ASN A 108 -32.90 -9.24 5.59
N HIS A 109 -33.20 -10.49 5.92
CA HIS A 109 -32.23 -11.58 5.86
C HIS A 109 -31.65 -11.76 4.45
N ARG A 110 -32.50 -11.79 3.42
CA ARG A 110 -32.03 -11.86 2.02
C ARG A 110 -31.15 -10.68 1.63
N HIS A 111 -31.43 -9.49 2.15
CA HIS A 111 -30.58 -8.32 1.94
C HIS A 111 -29.19 -8.52 2.56
N PHE A 112 -29.14 -9.01 3.81
CA PHE A 112 -27.89 -9.31 4.50
C PHE A 112 -27.09 -10.42 3.80
N ASP A 113 -27.75 -11.49 3.36
CA ASP A 113 -27.11 -12.59 2.64
C ASP A 113 -26.45 -12.10 1.34
N LYS A 114 -27.14 -11.26 0.57
CA LYS A 114 -26.57 -10.62 -0.63
C LYS A 114 -25.37 -9.72 -0.31
N TYR A 115 -25.40 -9.02 0.82
CA TYR A 115 -24.26 -8.23 1.27
C TYR A 115 -23.06 -9.13 1.63
N LYS A 116 -23.31 -10.22 2.36
CA LYS A 116 -22.30 -11.22 2.73
C LYS A 116 -21.66 -11.84 1.49
N GLU A 117 -22.45 -12.30 0.53
CA GLU A 117 -21.99 -12.85 -0.74
C GLU A 117 -21.08 -11.85 -1.50
N ARG A 118 -21.50 -10.57 -1.56
CA ARG A 118 -20.68 -9.51 -2.19
C ARG A 118 -19.34 -9.34 -1.47
N LYS A 119 -19.33 -9.36 -0.14
CA LYS A 119 -18.11 -9.20 0.66
C LYS A 119 -17.19 -10.41 0.55
N GLU A 120 -17.75 -11.61 0.44
CA GLU A 120 -16.98 -12.84 0.19
C GLU A 120 -16.27 -12.77 -1.18
N MET A 121 -16.97 -12.34 -2.23
CA MET A 121 -16.34 -12.12 -3.55
C MET A 121 -15.25 -11.05 -3.53
N GLU A 122 -15.47 -9.94 -2.81
CA GLU A 122 -14.46 -8.88 -2.64
C GLU A 122 -13.21 -9.41 -1.93
N MET A 123 -13.40 -10.20 -0.86
CA MET A 123 -12.32 -10.86 -0.14
C MET A 123 -11.56 -11.85 -1.02
N GLU A 124 -12.27 -12.68 -1.80
CA GLU A 124 -11.65 -13.65 -2.70
C GLU A 124 -10.77 -12.95 -3.75
N LYS A 125 -11.27 -11.84 -4.31
CA LYS A 125 -10.50 -11.01 -5.24
C LYS A 125 -9.22 -10.46 -4.58
N LEU A 126 -9.34 -9.89 -3.38
CA LEU A 126 -8.19 -9.36 -2.64
C LEU A 126 -7.16 -10.44 -2.32
N CYS A 127 -7.60 -11.65 -1.95
CA CYS A 127 -6.71 -12.79 -1.74
C CYS A 127 -5.93 -13.12 -3.01
N LYS A 128 -6.59 -13.20 -4.17
CA LYS A 128 -5.94 -13.43 -5.47
C LYS A 128 -4.93 -12.33 -5.81
N ASP A 129 -5.30 -11.07 -5.60
CA ASP A 129 -4.41 -9.93 -5.85
C ASP A 129 -3.16 -9.99 -4.95
N ILE A 130 -3.33 -10.37 -3.68
CA ILE A 130 -2.23 -10.57 -2.73
C ILE A 130 -1.31 -11.71 -3.18
N GLU A 131 -1.85 -12.83 -3.64
CA GLU A 131 -1.06 -13.96 -4.14
C GLU A 131 -0.25 -13.58 -5.38
N VAL A 132 -0.87 -12.87 -6.33
CA VAL A 132 -0.18 -12.34 -7.51
C VAL A 132 0.95 -11.41 -7.09
N ALA A 133 0.68 -10.45 -6.19
CA ALA A 133 1.69 -9.53 -5.70
C ALA A 133 2.87 -10.24 -5.01
N LYS A 134 2.59 -11.26 -4.18
CA LYS A 134 3.61 -12.12 -3.54
C LYS A 134 4.47 -12.82 -4.59
N SER A 135 3.86 -13.45 -5.59
CA SER A 135 4.57 -14.17 -6.65
C SER A 135 5.51 -13.26 -7.46
N VAL A 136 5.04 -12.05 -7.81
CA VAL A 136 5.84 -11.07 -8.53
C VAL A 136 7.01 -10.59 -7.68
N CYS A 137 6.77 -10.26 -6.40
CA CYS A 137 7.83 -9.83 -5.49
C CYS A 137 8.89 -10.92 -5.31
N GLN A 138 8.48 -12.17 -5.13
CA GLN A 138 9.38 -13.31 -5.00
C GLN A 138 10.22 -13.52 -6.27
N LYS A 139 9.60 -13.46 -7.45
CA LYS A 139 10.32 -13.57 -8.73
C LYS A 139 11.36 -12.45 -8.87
N ARG A 140 10.98 -11.19 -8.60
CA ARG A 140 11.90 -10.04 -8.66
C ARG A 140 13.04 -10.16 -7.66
N PHE A 141 12.77 -10.67 -6.47
CA PHE A 141 13.80 -10.91 -5.48
C PHE A 141 14.84 -11.93 -5.96
N LEU A 142 14.39 -13.06 -6.53
CA LEU A 142 15.29 -14.08 -7.08
C LEU A 142 16.10 -13.56 -8.27
N GLU A 143 15.46 -12.84 -9.21
CA GLU A 143 16.14 -12.17 -10.32
C GLU A 143 17.23 -11.22 -9.81
N ALA A 144 16.92 -10.41 -8.79
CA ALA A 144 17.89 -9.50 -8.20
C ALA A 144 19.05 -10.24 -7.52
N GLN A 145 18.81 -11.39 -6.88
CA GLN A 145 19.88 -12.22 -6.33
C GLN A 145 20.79 -12.76 -7.43
N MET A 146 20.22 -13.27 -8.53
CA MET A 146 21.01 -13.76 -9.67
C MET A 146 21.88 -12.65 -10.27
N LEU A 147 21.31 -11.46 -10.50
CA LEU A 147 22.04 -10.30 -11.01
C LEU A 147 23.18 -9.86 -10.09
N ARG A 148 23.03 -9.98 -8.76
CA ARG A 148 24.12 -9.70 -7.81
C ARG A 148 25.27 -10.69 -7.98
N VAL A 149 24.98 -11.97 -8.18
CA VAL A 149 26.00 -12.99 -8.42
C VAL A 149 26.71 -12.74 -9.75
N GLU A 150 25.96 -12.47 -10.81
CA GLU A 150 26.50 -12.18 -12.13
C GLU A 150 27.39 -10.92 -12.13
N ARG A 151 26.95 -9.85 -11.45
CA ARG A 151 27.74 -8.63 -11.27
C ARG A 151 29.08 -8.93 -10.59
N LYS A 152 29.11 -9.78 -9.56
CA LYS A 152 30.36 -10.17 -8.89
C LYS A 152 31.29 -10.93 -9.85
N LYS A 153 30.76 -11.87 -10.63
CA LYS A 153 31.53 -12.63 -11.64
C LYS A 153 32.15 -11.71 -12.70
N LEU A 154 31.35 -10.80 -13.25
CA LEU A 154 31.81 -9.83 -14.25
C LEU A 154 32.85 -8.86 -13.68
N MET A 155 32.68 -8.42 -12.44
CA MET A 155 33.67 -7.57 -11.75
C MET A 155 35.01 -8.30 -11.58
N GLN A 156 35.00 -9.57 -11.21
CA GLN A 156 36.22 -10.38 -11.08
C GLN A 156 36.91 -10.57 -12.43
N ARG A 157 36.15 -10.90 -13.48
CA ARG A 157 36.68 -11.02 -14.85
C ARG A 157 37.29 -9.72 -15.35
N SER A 158 36.63 -8.59 -15.09
CA SER A 158 37.15 -7.26 -15.44
C SER A 158 38.49 -6.97 -14.74
N ARG A 159 38.65 -7.34 -13.47
CA ARG A 159 39.93 -7.19 -12.75
C ARG A 159 41.03 -8.03 -13.37
N TYR A 160 40.73 -9.29 -13.72
CA TYR A 160 41.70 -10.18 -14.37
C TYR A 160 42.19 -9.61 -15.70
N ILE A 161 41.26 -9.19 -16.57
CA ILE A 161 41.60 -8.58 -17.87
C ILE A 161 42.45 -7.32 -17.68
N LYS A 162 42.10 -6.46 -16.72
CA LYS A 162 42.89 -5.24 -16.43
C LYS A 162 44.32 -5.58 -16.00
N ALA A 163 44.49 -6.58 -15.13
CA ALA A 163 45.80 -7.04 -14.69
C ALA A 163 46.61 -7.61 -15.86
N GLU A 164 45.98 -8.42 -16.71
CA GLU A 164 46.63 -8.98 -17.90
C GLU A 164 47.08 -7.90 -18.88
N VAL A 165 46.24 -6.91 -19.15
CA VAL A 165 46.58 -5.75 -20.01
C VAL A 165 47.73 -4.94 -19.41
N ALA A 166 47.73 -4.71 -18.09
CA ALA A 166 48.82 -4.01 -17.41
C ALA A 166 50.14 -4.79 -17.50
N ASN A 167 50.10 -6.11 -17.31
CA ASN A 167 51.28 -6.98 -17.42
C ASN A 167 51.83 -6.99 -18.86
N ARG A 168 50.96 -7.11 -19.87
CA ARG A 168 51.39 -7.03 -21.29
C ARG A 168 52.03 -5.68 -21.61
N LYS A 169 51.48 -4.57 -21.10
CA LYS A 169 52.08 -3.24 -21.27
C LYS A 169 53.45 -3.12 -20.58
N ALA A 170 53.57 -3.61 -19.36
CA ALA A 170 54.84 -3.61 -18.63
C ALA A 170 55.90 -4.46 -19.36
N GLU A 171 55.51 -5.61 -19.90
CA GLU A 171 56.39 -6.47 -20.69
C GLU A 171 56.89 -5.78 -21.97
N MET A 172 55.97 -5.18 -22.73
CA MET A 172 56.33 -4.39 -23.91
C MET A 172 57.30 -3.25 -23.55
N HIS A 173 57.10 -2.57 -22.43
CA HIS A 173 58.04 -1.56 -21.93
C HIS A 173 59.42 -2.14 -21.58
N ARG A 174 59.48 -3.31 -20.92
CA ARG A 174 60.74 -4.00 -20.62
C ARG A 174 61.50 -4.36 -21.88
N ILE A 175 60.82 -4.93 -22.88
CA ILE A 175 61.41 -5.29 -24.18
C ILE A 175 61.93 -4.03 -24.90
N ALA A 176 61.16 -2.95 -24.93
CA ALA A 176 61.56 -1.69 -25.56
C ALA A 176 62.75 -1.01 -24.87
N GLN A 177 62.84 -1.11 -23.54
CA GLN A 177 64.03 -0.62 -22.80
C GLN A 177 65.26 -1.49 -23.08
N ALA A 178 65.10 -2.82 -23.10
CA ALA A 178 66.18 -3.75 -23.39
C ALA A 178 66.75 -3.56 -24.81
N SER A 179 65.89 -3.33 -25.82
CA SER A 179 66.34 -3.05 -27.18
C SER A 179 67.11 -1.73 -27.27
N ARG A 180 66.63 -0.66 -26.62
CA ARG A 180 67.34 0.63 -26.55
C ARG A 180 68.72 0.52 -25.91
N ASN A 181 68.83 -0.24 -24.82
CA ASN A 181 70.10 -0.45 -24.13
C ASN A 181 71.10 -1.26 -24.99
N ARG A 182 70.64 -2.24 -25.77
CA ARG A 182 71.48 -2.97 -26.75
C ARG A 182 72.01 -2.06 -27.85
N SER A 183 71.17 -1.17 -28.39
CA SER A 183 71.61 -0.24 -29.45
C SER A 183 72.69 0.74 -28.96
N LEU A 184 72.63 1.17 -27.69
CA LEU A 184 73.65 2.04 -27.09
C LEU A 184 74.98 1.32 -26.79
N THR A 185 74.95 0.03 -26.47
CA THR A 185 76.19 -0.78 -26.28
C THR A 185 76.85 -1.18 -27.60
N SER A 186 76.12 -1.11 -28.72
CA SER A 186 76.63 -1.40 -30.06
C SER A 186 77.33 -0.21 -30.73
N GLN A 187 77.28 0.98 -30.12
CA GLN A 187 78.03 2.17 -30.53
C GLN A 187 79.07 2.53 -29.47
N ALA A 188 80.06 1.66 -29.29
CA ALA A 188 81.38 2.11 -28.83
C ALA A 188 82.25 2.33 -30.06
N PRO A 189 82.64 3.58 -30.34
CA PRO A 189 84.07 3.82 -30.30
C PRO A 189 84.44 5.13 -29.58
N SER A 190 85.59 5.06 -28.89
CA SER A 190 86.57 6.13 -28.68
C SER A 190 86.11 7.59 -28.78
N SER A 191 86.15 8.33 -27.68
CA SER A 191 87.18 9.38 -27.50
C SER A 191 86.96 10.14 -26.18
N VAL A 192 88.10 10.57 -25.66
CA VAL A 192 88.34 11.26 -24.40
C VAL A 192 88.12 12.76 -24.59
N GLN A 193 87.55 13.45 -23.61
CA GLN A 193 87.96 14.76 -23.01
C GLN A 193 86.76 15.44 -22.32
N SER A 194 86.84 15.69 -21.00
CA SER A 194 87.12 16.99 -20.35
C SER A 194 85.97 18.00 -20.53
N SER A 195 85.46 18.77 -19.56
CA SER A 195 85.90 19.17 -18.22
C SER A 195 84.80 20.06 -17.58
N VAL A 196 84.99 20.38 -16.29
CA VAL A 196 84.52 21.58 -15.54
C VAL A 196 83.14 21.58 -14.85
N ARG A 197 83.22 21.64 -13.49
CA ARG A 197 82.43 22.37 -12.45
C ARG A 197 80.89 22.43 -12.62
N GLY A 198 80.06 22.11 -11.65
CA GLY A 198 80.17 22.24 -10.20
C GLY A 198 79.09 23.20 -9.69
N ARG A 199 78.15 22.74 -8.84
CA ARG A 199 77.65 23.47 -7.66
C ARG A 199 76.56 22.72 -6.91
N SER A 200 76.76 22.67 -5.61
CA SER A 200 75.87 22.19 -4.56
C SER A 200 74.81 23.23 -4.19
N ARG A 201 73.61 22.74 -3.81
CA ARG A 201 72.67 23.21 -2.76
C ARG A 201 71.41 22.34 -2.94
N GLY A 202 70.94 21.53 -1.99
CA GLY A 202 71.05 21.56 -0.54
C GLY A 202 69.65 21.77 0.04
N ARG A 203 69.19 20.80 0.85
CA ARG A 203 68.16 20.91 1.92
C ARG A 203 66.68 20.97 1.44
N GLY A 204 65.73 20.19 1.93
CA GLY A 204 65.68 19.16 2.98
C GLY A 204 64.22 18.98 3.42
N THR A 205 63.87 17.76 3.89
CA THR A 205 63.01 17.48 5.09
C THR A 205 61.53 17.93 5.02
N SER A 206 60.47 17.23 5.41
CA SER A 206 60.08 15.87 5.83
C SER A 206 58.57 15.93 6.12
N HIS A 207 57.93 14.77 6.39
CA HIS A 207 56.64 14.59 7.07
C HIS A 207 55.38 14.93 6.27
N SER A 208 54.22 14.29 6.41
CA SER A 208 53.75 12.96 6.85
C SER A 208 52.22 13.11 6.81
N SER A 209 51.51 12.07 6.34
CA SER A 209 50.13 11.67 6.69
C SER A 209 49.21 12.68 7.41
N THR A 210 47.95 12.85 6.96
CA THR A 210 46.75 12.22 7.57
C THR A 210 45.48 12.42 6.71
N GLN A 211 44.66 11.37 6.63
CA GLN A 211 43.17 11.33 6.66
C GLN A 211 42.32 12.22 5.72
N ARG A 212 41.54 11.62 4.80
CA ARG A 212 40.18 11.05 4.92
C ARG A 212 39.05 12.06 4.61
N ARG A 213 38.28 11.65 3.59
CA ARG A 213 36.80 11.59 3.48
C ARG A 213 36.02 12.78 2.89
N LEU A 214 35.04 12.33 2.09
CA LEU A 214 33.75 12.90 1.68
C LEU A 214 33.82 13.91 0.51
N LYS A 215 33.26 13.62 -0.68
CA LYS A 215 31.88 13.23 -1.10
C LYS A 215 31.15 14.48 -1.60
N ASP A 216 30.43 14.28 -2.71
CA ASP A 216 29.55 15.22 -3.43
C ASP A 216 30.30 16.27 -4.27
N SER A 217 29.88 16.69 -5.47
CA SER A 217 28.77 16.40 -6.37
C SER A 217 28.99 17.27 -7.63
N ARG A 218 28.24 16.98 -8.72
CA ARG A 218 27.98 17.80 -9.92
C ARG A 218 28.85 17.59 -11.16
N ASP A 219 28.43 16.58 -11.93
CA ASP A 219 27.77 16.75 -13.23
C ASP A 219 28.17 17.96 -14.10
N SER A 220 28.95 17.67 -15.15
CA SER A 220 28.98 18.43 -16.39
C SER A 220 28.13 17.73 -17.44
N PHE A 221 26.90 18.19 -17.62
CA PHE A 221 26.11 17.93 -18.83
C PHE A 221 26.45 18.99 -19.89
N ARG A 222 26.75 18.55 -21.12
CA ARG A 222 25.92 18.79 -22.33
C ARG A 222 26.75 18.57 -23.61
N SER A 223 26.51 17.44 -24.28
CA SER A 223 26.20 17.43 -25.72
C SER A 223 25.90 16.00 -26.17
N SER A 224 24.66 15.75 -26.60
CA SER A 224 24.33 15.17 -27.92
C SER A 224 22.88 14.73 -27.90
N SER A 225 22.07 15.43 -28.69
CA SER A 225 20.72 15.06 -29.06
C SER A 225 20.70 13.70 -29.76
N ALA A 226 20.11 12.69 -29.15
CA ALA A 226 19.73 11.46 -29.83
C ALA A 226 18.38 10.95 -29.32
N LYS A 227 17.44 10.89 -30.25
CA LYS A 227 16.05 10.46 -30.14
C LYS A 227 15.90 9.17 -29.32
N ARG A 228 15.12 9.22 -28.24
CA ARG A 228 14.64 8.02 -27.54
C ARG A 228 13.12 8.07 -27.43
N LYS A 229 12.48 7.02 -27.96
CA LYS A 229 11.04 6.81 -28.04
C LYS A 229 10.42 6.88 -26.63
N GLN A 230 9.37 7.68 -26.48
CA GLN A 230 8.48 7.70 -25.31
C GLN A 230 7.95 6.28 -25.06
N ILE A 231 8.41 5.67 -23.97
CA ILE A 231 7.75 4.51 -23.37
C ILE A 231 6.84 5.09 -22.29
N THR A 232 5.56 4.76 -22.42
CA THR A 232 4.42 5.20 -21.63
C THR A 232 4.69 5.12 -20.12
N SER A 233 4.91 6.28 -19.50
CA SER A 233 4.81 6.43 -18.06
C SER A 233 3.34 6.29 -17.66
N PHE A 234 3.06 5.41 -16.69
CA PHE A 234 1.77 5.32 -16.02
C PHE A 234 1.41 6.69 -15.42
N ILE A 235 0.47 7.38 -16.06
CA ILE A 235 -0.19 8.56 -15.52
C ILE A 235 -1.16 8.03 -14.46
N HIS A 236 -0.81 8.21 -13.18
CA HIS A 236 -1.79 8.07 -12.12
C HIS A 236 -2.66 9.34 -12.10
N PRO A 237 -4.00 9.24 -12.13
CA PRO A 237 -4.85 10.40 -11.92
C PRO A 237 -4.66 10.94 -10.49
N PRO A 238 -4.74 12.27 -10.29
CA PRO A 238 -4.60 12.88 -8.97
C PRO A 238 -5.73 12.39 -8.05
N ASN A 239 -5.33 11.85 -6.90
CA ASN A 239 -6.22 11.34 -5.87
C ASN A 239 -6.58 12.50 -4.93
N HIS A 240 -7.73 13.14 -5.15
CA HIS A 240 -8.30 14.17 -4.26
C HIS A 240 -9.06 13.55 -3.08
N SER A 241 -8.50 12.52 -2.45
CA SER A 241 -9.03 11.99 -1.20
C SER A 241 -8.19 12.57 -0.09
N PHE A 242 -8.81 13.38 0.79
CA PHE A 242 -8.24 14.11 1.92
C PHE A 242 -7.71 15.52 1.60
N ASP A 243 -8.62 16.49 1.58
CA ASP A 243 -8.35 17.80 2.17
C ASP A 243 -9.14 17.87 3.50
N LEU A 244 -8.43 18.21 4.57
CA LEU A 244 -8.97 18.53 5.91
C LEU A 244 -9.55 19.95 5.92
#